data_AF-A0A3D2BGT8-F1
#
_entry.id   AF-A0A3D2BGT8-F1
#
_cell.length_a   1.000
_cell.length_b   1.000
_cell.length_c   1.000
_cell.angle_alpha   90.00
_cell.angle_beta   90.00
_cell.angle_gamma   90.00
#
_symmetry.space_group_name_H-M   'P 1'
#
loop_
_entity.id
_entity.type
_entity.pdbx_description
1 polymer ?
#
loop_
_entity_poly.entity_id
_entity_poly.type
_entity_poly.pdbx_seq_one_letter_code
_entity_poly.pdbx_strand_id
1 'polypeptide(L)'
;MNIKLPTNPIRMPAVLKLTGLSRSTIRTLEKKGDFPKRMYLSVRCVAWEAHEVYEWIDKKAKSRETPNCYIERKRNEAGQFVSNA
;
A
#
# COMPACT_ATOMS: atom_id res chain seq x y z
N MET A 1 -13.54 -17.90 -17.80
CA MET A 1 -13.00 -16.91 -16.85
C MET A 1 -14.17 -16.11 -16.29
N ASN A 2 -14.61 -16.40 -15.07
CA ASN A 2 -15.70 -15.65 -14.42
C ASN A 2 -15.10 -14.38 -13.79
N ILE A 3 -14.83 -13.36 -14.62
CA ILE A 3 -14.24 -12.11 -14.16
C ILE A 3 -15.38 -11.22 -13.71
N LYS A 4 -15.53 -11.04 -12.39
CA LYS A 4 -16.38 -9.97 -11.85
C LYS A 4 -15.73 -8.66 -12.20
N LEU A 5 -16.36 -7.87 -13.06
CA LEU A 5 -15.87 -6.54 -13.39
C LEU A 5 -16.06 -5.60 -12.19
N PRO A 6 -15.09 -4.71 -11.95
CA PRO A 6 -15.24 -3.64 -10.97
C PRO A 6 -16.40 -2.71 -11.35
N THR A 7 -17.15 -2.25 -10.35
CA THR A 7 -18.20 -1.25 -10.54
C THR A 7 -17.59 0.12 -10.81
N ASN A 8 -16.48 0.45 -10.12
CA ASN A 8 -15.73 1.68 -10.34
C ASN A 8 -14.21 1.42 -10.40
N PRO A 9 -13.67 1.00 -11.55
CA PRO A 9 -12.24 0.72 -11.71
C PRO A 9 -11.38 1.98 -11.70
N ILE A 10 -10.42 2.04 -10.78
CA ILE A 10 -9.31 3.00 -10.82
C ILE A 10 -8.02 2.33 -11.27
N ARG A 11 -7.25 3.05 -12.09
CA ARG A 11 -5.98 2.55 -12.64
C ARG A 11 -4.79 3.02 -11.80
N MET A 12 -3.63 2.46 -12.11
CA MET A 12 -2.37 2.77 -11.41
C MET A 12 -2.12 4.28 -11.27
N PRO A 13 -2.24 5.14 -12.31
CA PRO A 13 -2.00 6.57 -12.14
C PRO A 13 -2.91 7.24 -11.09
N ALA A 14 -4.18 6.83 -11.03
CA ALA A 14 -5.12 7.32 -10.03
C ALA A 14 -4.76 6.80 -8.64
N VAL A 15 -4.41 5.52 -8.51
CA VAL A 15 -4.00 4.93 -7.23
C VAL A 15 -2.76 5.63 -6.66
N LEU A 16 -1.76 5.93 -7.50
CA LEU A 16 -0.58 6.69 -7.11
C LEU A 16 -0.96 8.09 -6.59
N LYS A 17 -1.86 8.77 -7.30
CA LYS A 17 -2.35 10.11 -6.89
C LYS A 17 -3.12 10.07 -5.58
N LEU A 18 -3.94 9.04 -5.36
CA LEU A 18 -4.76 8.89 -4.15
C LEU A 18 -3.93 8.52 -2.92
N THR A 19 -2.98 7.60 -3.08
CA THR A 19 -2.20 7.05 -1.96
C THR A 19 -0.92 7.83 -1.67
N GLY A 20 -0.40 8.58 -2.64
CA GLY A 20 0.93 9.22 -2.58
C GLY A 20 2.10 8.21 -2.59
N LEU A 21 1.81 6.91 -2.75
CA LEU A 21 2.82 5.87 -2.74
C LEU A 21 3.47 5.68 -4.11
N SER A 22 4.67 5.13 -4.13
CA SER A 22 5.32 4.71 -5.37
C SER A 22 4.75 3.40 -5.91
N ARG A 23 4.95 3.14 -7.20
CA ARG A 23 4.51 1.89 -7.85
C ARG A 23 5.15 0.65 -7.23
N SER A 24 6.43 0.73 -6.84
CA SER A 24 7.12 -0.40 -6.20
C SER A 24 6.56 -0.65 -4.81
N THR A 25 6.26 0.41 -4.04
CA THR A 25 5.62 0.28 -2.72
C THR A 25 4.27 -0.41 -2.83
N ILE A 26 3.42 0.03 -3.76
CA ILE A 26 2.10 -0.61 -3.98
C ILE A 26 2.28 -2.09 -4.28
N ARG A 27 3.17 -2.46 -5.21
CA ARG A 27 3.45 -3.87 -5.54
C ARG A 27 3.96 -4.67 -4.34
N THR A 28 4.79 -4.08 -3.49
CA THR A 28 5.27 -4.74 -2.27
C THR A 28 4.13 -4.94 -1.28
N LEU A 29 3.24 -3.96 -1.11
CA LEU A 29 2.08 -4.08 -0.23
C LEU A 29 1.08 -5.11 -0.79
N GLU A 30 0.84 -5.14 -2.11
CA GLU A 30 0.06 -6.18 -2.76
C GLU A 30 0.63 -7.58 -2.48
N LYS A 31 1.96 -7.74 -2.61
CA LYS A 31 2.65 -9.01 -2.31
C LYS A 31 2.53 -9.41 -0.84
N LYS A 32 2.52 -8.43 0.07
CA LYS A 32 2.31 -8.65 1.51
C LYS A 32 0.85 -8.92 1.88
N GLY A 33 -0.10 -8.69 0.96
CA GLY A 33 -1.53 -8.75 1.25
C GLY A 33 -2.07 -7.53 2.00
N ASP A 34 -1.24 -6.50 2.15
CA ASP A 34 -1.57 -5.26 2.87
C ASP A 34 -2.29 -4.24 2.00
N PHE A 35 -2.48 -4.51 0.71
CA PHE A 35 -3.13 -3.61 -0.25
C PHE A 35 -4.22 -4.35 -1.04
N PRO A 36 -5.29 -3.66 -1.49
CA PRO A 36 -6.34 -4.26 -2.31
C PRO A 36 -5.81 -5.02 -3.52
N LYS A 37 -6.46 -6.13 -3.86
CA LYS A 37 -6.01 -7.02 -4.93
C LYS A 37 -6.37 -6.42 -6.29
N ARG A 38 -5.40 -6.35 -7.20
CA ARG A 38 -5.66 -5.91 -8.57
C ARG A 38 -6.54 -6.89 -9.35
N MET A 39 -7.40 -6.33 -10.19
CA MET A 39 -8.17 -7.03 -11.21
C MET A 39 -7.57 -6.80 -12.58
N TYR A 40 -7.51 -7.85 -13.39
CA TYR A 40 -7.04 -7.78 -14.77
C TYR A 40 -8.23 -7.51 -15.68
N LEU A 41 -8.27 -6.32 -16.29
CA LEU A 41 -9.24 -5.99 -17.34
C LEU A 41 -8.75 -6.51 -18.71
N SER A 42 -7.43 -6.57 -18.90
CA SER A 42 -6.78 -7.22 -20.05
C SER A 42 -5.35 -7.64 -19.69
N VAL A 43 -4.64 -8.32 -20.60
CA VAL A 43 -3.27 -8.81 -20.40
C VAL A 43 -2.30 -7.72 -19.92
N ARG A 44 -2.46 -6.48 -20.39
CA ARG A 44 -1.58 -5.34 -20.05
C ARG A 44 -2.25 -4.32 -19.13
N CYS A 45 -3.41 -4.66 -18.60
CA CYS A 45 -4.33 -3.69 -18.05
C CYS A 45 -4.88 -4.17 -16.70
N VAL A 46 -4.44 -3.50 -15.64
CA VAL A 46 -4.88 -3.76 -14.27
C VAL A 46 -5.63 -2.55 -13.70
N ALA A 47 -6.61 -2.84 -12.86
CA ALA A 47 -7.37 -1.86 -12.10
C ALA A 47 -7.64 -2.37 -10.69
N TRP A 48 -8.01 -1.45 -9.81
CA TRP A 48 -8.51 -1.73 -8.47
C TRP A 48 -9.91 -1.16 -8.38
N GLU A 49 -10.71 -1.71 -7.47
CA GLU A 49 -11.99 -1.13 -7.15
C GLU A 49 -11.77 0.14 -6.31
N ALA A 50 -12.44 1.23 -6.66
CA ALA A 50 -12.22 2.52 -6.00
C ALA A 50 -12.52 2.44 -4.49
N HIS A 51 -13.63 1.79 -4.10
CA HIS A 51 -14.04 1.74 -2.70
C HIS A 51 -13.03 1.00 -1.82
N GLU A 52 -12.43 -0.10 -2.31
CA GLU A 52 -11.42 -0.86 -1.55
C GLU A 52 -10.16 -0.01 -1.29
N VAL A 53 -9.75 0.80 -2.27
CA VAL A 53 -8.60 1.68 -2.11
C VAL A 53 -8.92 2.80 -1.13
N TYR A 54 -10.11 3.39 -1.16
CA TYR A 54 -10.52 4.39 -0.17
C TYR A 54 -10.61 3.82 1.24
N GLU A 55 -11.18 2.62 1.40
CA GLU A 55 -11.25 1.94 2.69
C GLU A 55 -9.85 1.63 3.24
N TRP A 56 -8.93 1.21 2.37
CA TRP A 56 -7.53 1.01 2.75
C TRP A 56 -6.87 2.31 3.24
N ILE A 57 -7.10 3.44 2.53
CA ILE A 57 -6.59 4.75 2.95
C ILE A 57 -7.15 5.14 4.31
N ASP A 58 -8.46 4.98 4.52
CA ASP A 58 -9.12 5.30 5.78
C ASP A 58 -8.58 4.44 6.94
N LYS A 59 -8.37 3.13 6.70
CA LYS A 59 -7.75 2.23 7.68
C LYS A 59 -6.34 2.68 8.07
N LYS A 60 -5.51 3.09 7.10
CA LYS A 60 -4.17 3.64 7.37
C LYS A 60 -4.23 4.98 8.09
N ALA A 61 -5.18 5.83 7.73
CA ALA A 61 -5.39 7.12 8.37
C ALA A 61 -5.89 7.00 9.81
N LYS A 62 -6.57 5.91 10.16
CA LYS A 62 -7.00 5.57 11.51
C LYS A 62 -5.89 4.95 12.35
N SER A 63 -5.09 4.05 11.78
CA SER A 63 -3.99 3.44 12.55
C SER A 63 -2.94 4.48 12.92
N ARG A 64 -2.56 5.39 12.00
CA ARG A 64 -1.47 6.39 12.19
C ARG A 64 -0.23 5.85 12.92
N GLU A 65 -0.02 4.54 12.83
CA GLU A 65 1.06 3.87 13.52
C GLU A 65 2.35 4.19 12.81
N THR A 66 3.29 4.76 13.54
CA THR A 66 4.65 4.92 13.07
C THR A 66 5.26 3.52 12.95
N PRO A 67 5.77 3.11 11.77
CA PRO A 67 6.39 1.80 11.64
C PRO A 67 7.52 1.63 12.65
N ASN A 68 7.65 0.44 13.23
CA ASN A 68 8.65 0.15 14.25
C ASN A 68 10.07 0.57 13.84
N CYS A 69 10.44 0.48 12.55
CA CYS A 69 11.75 0.93 12.07
C CYS A 69 12.04 2.42 12.31
N TYR A 70 11.02 3.26 12.47
CA TYR A 70 11.17 4.68 12.84
C TYR A 70 11.22 4.90 14.35
N ILE A 71 10.57 4.03 15.15
CA ILE A 71 10.54 4.13 16.62
C ILE A 71 11.77 3.46 17.26
N GLU A 72 12.16 2.29 16.74
CA GLU A 72 13.21 1.43 17.28
C GLU A 72 14.62 1.91 16.89
N ARG A 73 14.74 2.94 16.04
CA ARG A 73 16.01 3.61 15.72
C ARG A 73 16.48 4.48 16.91
N LYS A 74 16.53 3.91 18.11
CA LYS A 74 17.11 4.56 19.30
C LYS A 74 18.60 4.73 19.06
N ARG A 75 19.08 5.96 19.25
CA ARG A 75 20.52 6.21 19.36
C ARG A 75 20.91 5.91 20.81
N ASN A 76 22.02 5.22 21.02
CA ASN A 76 22.64 5.16 22.34
C ASN A 76 23.16 6.56 22.74
N GLU A 77 23.64 6.73 23.98
CA GLU A 77 24.23 8.00 24.46
C GLU A 77 25.38 8.48 23.56
N ALA A 78 26.04 7.57 22.83
CA ALA A 78 27.08 7.84 21.85
C ALA A 78 26.57 8.21 20.44
N GLY A 79 25.25 8.30 20.23
CA GLY A 79 24.66 8.69 18.95
C GLY A 79 24.64 7.59 17.86
N GLN A 80 25.04 6.37 18.19
CA GLN A 80 25.12 5.24 17.26
C GLN A 80 23.79 4.49 17.17
N PHE A 81 23.51 3.91 16.01
CA PHE A 81 22.36 3.02 15.82
C PHE A 81 22.63 1.70 16.53
N VAL A 82 21.86 1.40 17.57
CA VAL A 82 21.85 0.06 18.17
C VAL A 82 20.94 -0.82 17.34
N SER A 83 21.53 -1.75 16.57
CA SER A 83 20.78 -2.89 16.02
C SER A 83 20.50 -3.85 17.17
N ASN A 84 19.23 -4.15 17.44
CA ASN A 84 18.92 -5.31 18.27
C ASN A 84 19.29 -6.56 17.45
N ALA A 85 20.42 -7.16 17.82
CA ALA A 85 20.83 -8.48 17.34
C ALA A 85 19.94 -9.57 17.97
#